data_AF-A0A7C1W4P9-F1
#
_entry.id   AF-A0A7C1W4P9-F1
#
_cell.length_a   1.000
_cell.length_b   1.000
_cell.length_c   1.000
_cell.angle_alpha   90.00
_cell.angle_beta   90.00
_cell.angle_gamma   90.00
#
_symmetry.space_group_name_H-M   'P 1'
#
loop_
_entity.id
_entity.type
_entity.pdbx_description
1 polymer ?
#
loop_
_entity_poly.entity_id
_entity_poly.type
_entity_poly.pdbx_seq_one_letter_code
_entity_poly.pdbx_strand_id
1 'polypeptide(L)'
;MGGASIFRVNAGDPNFSVIVETLSDMGKRSIMAQRYLPEITDGDKRILMIDGEPVDYALARIPADGETRGNLAAGGRAEGRPLTERDRWICSQVGPTLREKGLIFVGLDVIGDYLTEINVTSPTCIRELDREFGINIGADLMTAIDKHLS
;
A
#
# COMPACT_ATOMS: atom_id res chain seq x y z
N MET A 1 1.82 -3.90 -13.30
CA MET A 1 2.97 -3.48 -12.46
C MET A 1 2.54 -2.28 -11.64
N GLY A 2 2.96 -2.19 -10.37
CA GLY A 2 2.65 -1.02 -9.53
C GLY A 2 3.31 0.25 -10.07
N GLY A 3 2.64 1.40 -9.91
CA GLY A 3 3.19 2.70 -10.31
C GLY A 3 3.14 3.01 -11.82
N ALA A 4 2.27 2.33 -12.58
CA ALA A 4 2.01 2.68 -13.97
C ALA A 4 1.12 3.92 -14.06
N SER A 5 1.45 4.84 -14.97
CA SER A 5 0.65 6.05 -15.27
C SER A 5 0.38 6.94 -14.05
N ILE A 6 1.34 7.05 -13.13
CA ILE A 6 1.29 8.00 -12.01
C ILE A 6 1.97 9.31 -12.42
N PHE A 7 1.23 10.40 -12.36
CA PHE A 7 1.72 11.74 -12.65
C PHE A 7 1.57 12.63 -11.42
N ARG A 8 2.63 13.40 -11.11
CA ARG A 8 2.54 14.50 -10.13
C ARG A 8 2.31 15.79 -10.91
N VAL A 9 1.17 16.42 -10.67
CA VAL A 9 0.79 17.69 -11.29
C VAL A 9 0.93 18.80 -10.25
N ASN A 10 1.72 19.83 -10.56
CA ASN A 10 1.83 21.02 -9.71
C ASN A 10 0.79 22.07 -10.12
N ALA A 11 0.55 23.05 -9.25
CA ALA A 11 -0.28 24.20 -9.60
C ALA A 11 0.32 24.91 -10.84
N GLY A 12 -0.50 25.09 -11.88
CA GLY A 12 -0.08 25.73 -13.13
C GLY A 12 0.73 24.84 -14.07
N ASP A 13 0.75 23.52 -13.88
CA ASP A 13 1.44 22.59 -14.80
C ASP A 13 0.87 22.71 -16.23
N PRO A 14 1.69 23.07 -17.23
CA PRO A 14 1.21 23.26 -18.60
C PRO A 14 0.71 21.97 -19.24
N ASN A 15 1.07 20.80 -18.68
CA ASN A 15 0.66 19.49 -19.19
C ASN A 15 -0.62 18.97 -18.54
N PHE A 16 -1.27 19.72 -17.64
CA PHE A 16 -2.45 19.24 -16.93
C PHE A 16 -3.53 18.67 -17.88
N SER A 17 -3.91 19.42 -18.92
CA SER A 17 -4.94 18.98 -19.86
C SER A 17 -4.58 17.69 -20.58
N VAL A 18 -3.34 17.60 -21.11
CA VAL A 18 -2.90 16.39 -21.84
C VAL A 18 -2.73 15.17 -20.93
N ILE A 19 -2.33 15.37 -19.67
CA ILE A 19 -2.28 14.28 -18.67
C ILE A 19 -3.70 13.73 -18.42
N VAL A 20 -4.68 14.61 -18.18
CA VAL A 20 -6.07 14.21 -17.96
C VAL A 20 -6.64 13.49 -19.17
N GLU A 21 -6.44 14.03 -20.38
CA GLU A 21 -6.86 13.42 -21.64
C GLU A 21 -6.24 12.03 -21.86
N THR A 22 -4.94 11.90 -21.60
CA THR A 22 -4.20 10.65 -21.77
C THR A 22 -4.66 9.58 -20.77
N LEU A 23 -4.75 9.93 -19.48
CA LEU A 23 -5.16 9.00 -18.44
C LEU A 23 -6.63 8.55 -18.60
N SER A 24 -7.49 9.47 -19.01
CA SER A 24 -8.92 9.21 -19.18
C SER A 24 -9.29 8.62 -20.54
N ASP A 25 -8.34 8.37 -21.44
CA ASP A 25 -8.63 7.93 -22.82
C ASP A 25 -9.66 8.86 -23.49
N MET A 26 -9.35 10.17 -23.48
CA MET A 26 -10.24 11.25 -23.95
C MET A 26 -11.63 11.22 -23.28
N GLY A 27 -11.67 10.98 -21.97
CA GLY A 27 -12.91 10.93 -21.17
C GLY A 27 -13.67 9.60 -21.22
N LYS A 28 -13.13 8.56 -21.86
CA LYS A 28 -13.77 7.23 -21.94
C LYS A 28 -13.49 6.33 -20.75
N ARG A 29 -12.54 6.70 -19.89
CA ARG A 29 -12.13 5.94 -18.71
C ARG A 29 -12.13 6.84 -17.48
N SER A 30 -12.63 6.29 -16.38
CA SER A 30 -12.51 6.93 -15.07
C SER A 30 -11.04 6.97 -14.65
N ILE A 31 -10.66 8.07 -14.01
CA ILE A 31 -9.35 8.27 -13.42
C ILE A 31 -9.50 8.62 -11.95
N MET A 32 -8.43 8.44 -11.18
CA MET A 32 -8.36 8.87 -9.78
C MET A 32 -7.38 10.02 -9.65
N ALA A 33 -7.80 11.07 -8.95
CA ALA A 33 -6.93 12.16 -8.53
C ALA A 33 -6.90 12.20 -7.01
N GLN A 34 -5.70 12.24 -6.44
CA GLN A 34 -5.48 12.36 -5.01
C GLN A 34 -4.56 13.56 -4.77
N ARG A 35 -4.69 14.20 -3.61
CA ARG A 35 -3.74 15.23 -3.20
C ARG A 35 -2.34 14.59 -3.07
N TYR A 36 -1.31 15.34 -3.44
CA TYR A 36 0.07 14.90 -3.19
C TYR A 36 0.36 14.88 -1.69
N LEU A 37 1.01 13.81 -1.22
CA LEU A 37 1.43 13.62 0.17
C LEU A 37 2.96 13.73 0.24
N PRO A 38 3.52 14.84 0.77
CA PRO A 38 4.98 15.03 0.87
C PRO A 38 5.70 13.93 1.67
N GLU A 39 4.99 13.27 2.58
CA GLU A 39 5.47 12.18 3.43
C GLU A 39 5.87 10.93 2.62
N ILE A 40 5.61 10.88 1.31
CA ILE A 40 6.12 9.82 0.42
C ILE A 40 7.65 9.74 0.45
N THR A 41 8.34 10.82 0.80
CA THR A 41 9.79 10.85 1.01
C THR A 41 10.25 9.94 2.15
N ASP A 42 9.39 9.73 3.17
CA ASP A 42 9.62 8.79 4.26
C ASP A 42 9.23 7.34 3.93
N GLY A 43 8.61 7.15 2.75
CA GLY A 43 8.23 5.87 2.18
C GLY A 43 6.72 5.58 2.20
N ASP A 44 6.31 4.78 1.22
CA ASP A 44 4.97 4.20 1.14
C ASP A 44 4.95 2.87 1.92
N LYS A 45 4.29 2.90 3.09
CA LYS A 45 4.21 1.77 4.02
C LYS A 45 3.22 0.73 3.52
N ARG A 46 3.71 -0.49 3.29
CA ARG A 46 2.89 -1.70 3.13
C ARG A 46 2.59 -2.29 4.51
N ILE A 47 1.34 -2.26 4.93
CA ILE A 47 0.85 -2.98 6.12
C ILE A 47 0.12 -4.23 5.66
N LEU A 48 0.49 -5.40 6.18
CA LEU A 48 -0.20 -6.65 5.87
C LEU A 48 -1.31 -6.90 6.90
N MET A 49 -2.49 -7.24 6.39
CA MET A 49 -3.66 -7.63 7.17
C MET A 49 -3.91 -9.12 6.97
N ILE A 50 -4.05 -9.86 8.06
CA ILE A 50 -4.44 -11.27 8.08
C ILE A 50 -5.75 -11.38 8.85
N ASP A 51 -6.79 -11.83 8.16
CA ASP A 51 -8.13 -12.03 8.73
C ASP A 51 -8.63 -10.81 9.51
N GLY A 52 -8.39 -9.62 8.94
CA GLY A 52 -8.78 -8.32 9.51
C GLY A 52 -7.87 -7.78 10.63
N GLU A 53 -6.85 -8.51 11.09
CA GLU A 53 -5.85 -8.01 12.04
C GLU A 53 -4.55 -7.60 11.31
N PRO A 54 -3.88 -6.52 11.72
CA PRO A 54 -2.60 -6.14 11.15
C PRO A 54 -1.45 -6.99 11.68
N VAL A 55 -0.47 -7.28 10.82
CA VAL A 55 0.89 -7.65 11.27
C VAL A 55 1.52 -6.46 11.98
N ASP A 56 2.28 -6.69 13.06
CA ASP A 56 2.84 -5.62 13.91
C ASP A 56 3.88 -4.70 13.24
N TYR A 57 4.26 -5.00 12.01
CA TYR A 57 5.26 -4.28 11.24
C TYR A 57 4.74 -3.93 9.84
N ALA A 58 5.17 -2.79 9.34
CA ALA A 58 5.01 -2.37 7.95
C ALA A 58 6.35 -2.39 7.22
N LEU A 59 6.31 -2.57 5.90
CA LEU A 59 7.48 -2.34 5.05
C LEU A 59 7.36 -0.97 4.39
N ALA A 60 8.15 0.01 4.82
CA ALA A 60 8.27 1.29 4.16
C ALA A 60 9.06 1.12 2.85
N ARG A 61 8.46 1.55 1.75
CA ARG A 61 9.08 1.50 0.41
C ARG A 61 9.42 2.92 -0.01
N ILE A 62 10.70 3.26 0.14
CA ILE A 62 11.21 4.62 0.00
C ILE A 62 11.64 4.83 -1.46
N PRO A 63 11.13 5.86 -2.16
CA PRO A 63 11.53 6.17 -3.53
C PRO A 63 13.04 6.39 -3.67
N ALA A 64 13.58 6.11 -4.86
CA ALA A 64 14.94 6.52 -5.20
C ALA A 64 15.01 8.04 -5.45
N ASP A 65 16.20 8.63 -5.32
CA ASP A 65 16.40 10.05 -5.60
C ASP A 65 15.94 10.44 -7.01
N GLY A 66 15.10 11.46 -7.10
CA GLY A 66 14.51 11.94 -8.36
C GLY A 66 13.25 11.19 -8.80
N GLU A 67 12.87 10.11 -8.12
CA GLU A 67 11.72 9.27 -8.49
C GLU A 67 10.52 9.54 -7.57
N THR A 68 9.34 9.69 -8.14
CA THR A 68 8.11 9.98 -7.36
C THR A 68 7.43 8.72 -6.82
N ARG A 69 7.91 7.54 -7.21
CA ARG A 69 7.27 6.25 -6.97
C ARG A 69 8.05 5.46 -5.93
N GLY A 70 7.39 5.03 -4.86
CA GLY A 70 7.98 4.22 -3.80
C GLY A 70 8.11 2.72 -4.14
N ASN A 71 7.56 2.27 -5.27
CA ASN A 71 7.50 0.85 -5.60
C ASN A 71 8.90 0.23 -5.71
N LEU A 72 9.13 -0.91 -5.03
CA LEU A 72 10.42 -1.63 -5.04
C LEU A 72 10.90 -1.98 -6.46
N ALA A 73 9.96 -2.24 -7.37
CA ALA A 73 10.26 -2.53 -8.78
C ALA A 73 10.89 -1.35 -9.54
N ALA A 74 10.78 -0.11 -9.02
CA ALA A 74 11.36 1.09 -9.59
C ALA A 74 12.69 1.50 -8.91
N GLY A 75 13.30 0.61 -8.11
CA GLY A 75 14.58 0.87 -7.44
C GLY A 75 14.46 1.47 -6.04
N GLY A 76 13.25 1.51 -5.46
CA GLY A 76 13.04 1.96 -4.09
C GLY A 76 13.69 1.06 -3.04
N ARG A 77 14.06 1.65 -1.89
CA ARG A 77 14.63 0.93 -0.74
C ARG A 77 13.51 0.41 0.16
N ALA A 78 13.64 -0.82 0.63
CA ALA A 78 12.75 -1.42 1.63
C ALA A 78 13.31 -1.23 3.04
N GLU A 79 12.45 -0.86 3.99
CA GLU A 79 12.80 -0.74 5.41
C GLU A 79 11.61 -1.17 6.28
N GLY A 80 11.80 -2.19 7.12
CA GLY A 80 10.80 -2.62 8.08
C GLY A 80 10.64 -1.61 9.22
N ARG A 81 9.40 -1.37 9.65
CA ARG A 81 9.08 -0.48 10.77
C ARG A 81 7.96 -1.04 11.63
N PRO A 82 8.01 -0.90 12.97
CA PRO A 82 6.85 -1.16 13.81
C PRO A 82 5.67 -0.27 13.41
N LEU A 83 4.44 -0.79 13.50
CA LEU A 83 3.24 0.02 13.26
C LEU A 83 3.12 1.13 14.30
N THR A 84 2.86 2.35 13.82
CA THR A 84 2.50 3.48 14.66
C THR A 84 1.08 3.35 15.21
N GLU A 85 0.71 4.17 16.19
CA GLU A 85 -0.67 4.24 16.68
C GLU A 85 -1.64 4.61 15.54
N ARG A 86 -1.23 5.52 14.66
CA ARG A 86 -2.03 5.92 13.49
C ARG A 86 -2.24 4.78 12.52
N ASP A 87 -1.19 3.99 12.25
CA ASP A 87 -1.28 2.79 11.40
C ASP A 87 -2.28 1.78 11.97
N ARG A 88 -2.18 1.49 13.27
CA ARG A 88 -3.11 0.59 13.96
C ARG A 88 -4.54 1.12 13.95
N TRP A 89 -4.72 2.43 14.09
CA TRP A 89 -6.03 3.06 13.94
C TRP A 89 -6.60 2.86 12.53
N ILE A 90 -5.82 3.08 11.47
CA ILE A 90 -6.26 2.83 10.08
C ILE A 90 -6.67 1.35 9.92
N CYS A 91 -5.84 0.44 10.40
CA CYS A 91 -6.09 -1.00 10.33
C CYS A 91 -7.39 -1.38 11.05
N SER A 92 -7.68 -0.78 12.21
CA SER A 92 -8.92 -1.04 12.97
C SER A 92 -10.18 -0.51 12.28
N GLN A 93 -10.07 0.55 11.47
CA GLN A 93 -11.20 1.04 10.65
C GLN A 93 -11.51 0.10 9.48
N VAL A 94 -10.48 -0.50 8.87
CA VAL A 94 -10.63 -1.31 7.66
C VAL A 94 -10.89 -2.79 8.00
N GLY A 95 -10.26 -3.31 9.05
CA GLY A 95 -10.26 -4.72 9.44
C GLY A 95 -11.64 -5.39 9.50
N PRO A 96 -12.65 -4.80 10.16
CA PRO A 96 -13.99 -5.38 10.22
C PRO A 96 -14.63 -5.61 8.84
N THR A 97 -14.42 -4.67 7.91
CA THR A 97 -14.96 -4.78 6.53
C THR A 97 -14.22 -5.86 5.74
N LEU A 98 -12.92 -6.04 5.96
CA LEU A 98 -12.16 -7.12 5.32
C LEU A 98 -12.70 -8.48 5.72
N ARG A 99 -12.99 -8.68 7.02
CA ARG A 99 -13.59 -9.91 7.55
C ARG A 99 -14.96 -10.17 6.96
N GLU A 100 -15.84 -9.17 6.97
CA GLU A 100 -17.19 -9.28 6.42
C GLU A 100 -17.17 -9.72 4.95
N LYS A 101 -16.17 -9.26 4.19
CA LYS A 101 -16.00 -9.58 2.77
C LYS A 101 -15.19 -10.87 2.51
N GLY A 102 -14.74 -11.58 3.55
CA GLY A 102 -13.92 -12.78 3.42
C GLY A 102 -12.52 -12.51 2.83
N LEU A 103 -12.00 -11.29 2.96
CA LEU A 103 -10.68 -10.91 2.47
C LEU A 103 -9.61 -11.28 3.51
N ILE A 104 -9.17 -12.54 3.47
CA ILE A 104 -8.26 -13.12 4.48
C ILE A 104 -6.86 -12.50 4.43
N PHE A 105 -6.34 -12.15 3.24
CA PHE A 105 -4.99 -11.59 3.10
C PHE A 105 -5.00 -10.33 2.24
N VAL A 106 -4.65 -9.19 2.85
CA VAL A 106 -4.75 -7.86 2.24
C VAL A 106 -3.50 -7.04 2.56
N GLY A 107 -3.03 -6.24 1.60
CA GLY A 107 -2.01 -5.22 1.83
C GLY A 107 -2.62 -3.83 1.82
N LEU A 108 -2.45 -3.06 2.89
CA LEU A 108 -2.78 -1.65 2.92
C LEU A 108 -1.55 -0.84 2.55
N ASP A 109 -1.72 0.15 1.69
CA ASP A 109 -0.67 1.11 1.35
C ASP A 109 -0.99 2.43 2.07
N VAL A 110 -0.04 2.91 2.86
CA VAL A 110 -0.18 4.09 3.73
C VAL A 110 0.99 5.03 3.54
N ILE A 111 0.70 6.30 3.23
CA ILE A 111 1.70 7.37 3.15
C ILE A 111 1.40 8.39 4.24
N GLY A 112 2.37 8.64 5.12
CA GLY A 112 2.18 9.42 6.34
C GLY A 112 1.03 8.82 7.17
N ASP A 113 -0.04 9.60 7.31
CA ASP A 113 -1.25 9.27 8.10
C ASP A 113 -2.47 8.90 7.25
N TYR A 114 -2.27 8.65 5.95
CA TYR A 114 -3.33 8.45 4.96
C TYR A 114 -3.25 7.07 4.32
N LEU A 115 -4.37 6.35 4.35
CA LEU A 115 -4.58 5.16 3.52
C LEU A 115 -4.77 5.58 2.06
N THR A 116 -3.95 5.05 1.17
CA THR A 116 -3.96 5.39 -0.26
C THR A 116 -4.54 4.29 -1.13
N GLU A 117 -4.30 3.03 -0.81
CA GLU A 117 -4.76 1.87 -1.57
C GLU A 117 -4.98 0.62 -0.68
N ILE A 118 -5.89 -0.26 -1.11
CA ILE A 118 -6.16 -1.58 -0.49
C ILE A 118 -5.93 -2.68 -1.53
N ASN A 119 -4.85 -3.44 -1.39
CA ASN A 119 -4.43 -4.51 -2.28
C ASN A 119 -4.99 -5.87 -1.82
N VAL A 120 -5.96 -6.41 -2.55
CA VAL A 120 -6.68 -7.64 -2.17
C VAL A 120 -6.37 -8.87 -3.03
N THR A 121 -5.54 -8.72 -4.07
CA THR A 121 -5.32 -9.78 -5.08
C THR A 121 -4.05 -10.59 -4.80
N SER A 122 -2.89 -9.94 -4.80
CA SER A 122 -1.60 -10.58 -4.54
C SER A 122 -0.66 -9.62 -3.80
N PRO A 123 -1.00 -9.22 -2.55
CA PRO A 123 -0.11 -8.37 -1.77
C PRO A 123 1.21 -9.11 -1.45
N THR A 124 2.32 -8.39 -1.59
CA THR A 124 3.70 -8.88 -1.38
C THR A 124 4.28 -8.33 -0.06
N CYS A 125 5.60 -8.44 0.14
CA CYS A 125 6.38 -7.91 1.28
C CYS A 125 6.49 -8.82 2.51
N ILE A 126 5.97 -10.06 2.47
CA ILE A 126 6.13 -11.05 3.55
C ILE A 126 7.62 -11.34 3.80
N ARG A 127 8.40 -11.62 2.74
CA ARG A 127 9.77 -12.14 2.89
C ARG A 127 10.72 -11.12 3.53
N GLU A 128 10.55 -9.85 3.17
CA GLU A 128 11.33 -8.75 3.72
C GLU A 128 11.07 -8.60 5.21
N LEU A 129 9.80 -8.60 5.63
CA LEU A 129 9.39 -8.50 7.03
C LEU A 129 9.79 -9.73 7.86
N ASP A 130 9.56 -10.95 7.35
CA ASP A 130 9.99 -12.19 7.99
C ASP A 130 11.50 -12.18 8.27
N ARG A 131 12.31 -11.76 7.28
CA ARG A 131 13.77 -11.70 7.41
C ARG A 131 14.23 -10.64 8.39
N GLU A 132 13.61 -9.47 8.39
CA GLU A 132 14.04 -8.33 9.19
C GLU A 132 13.65 -8.48 10.67
N PHE A 133 12.47 -9.03 10.95
CA PHE A 133 11.94 -9.15 12.32
C PHE A 133 11.96 -10.58 12.88
N GLY A 134 12.40 -11.58 12.10
CA GLY A 134 12.42 -12.97 12.55
C GLY A 134 11.02 -13.54 12.81
N ILE A 135 10.01 -13.07 12.07
CA ILE A 135 8.61 -13.48 12.16
C ILE A 135 8.25 -14.47 11.04
N ASN A 136 7.04 -15.04 11.08
CA ASN A 136 6.57 -16.00 10.08
C ASN A 136 5.12 -15.70 9.68
N ILE A 137 4.94 -14.64 8.90
CA ILE A 137 3.63 -14.16 8.44
C ILE A 137 2.92 -15.24 7.61
N GLY A 138 3.68 -16.07 6.89
CA GLY A 138 3.13 -17.20 6.14
C GLY A 138 2.44 -18.23 7.04
N ALA A 139 3.02 -18.56 8.20
CA ALA A 139 2.40 -19.47 9.17
C ALA A 139 1.17 -18.84 9.84
N ASP A 140 1.21 -17.54 10.12
CA ASP A 140 0.06 -16.80 10.66
C ASP A 140 -1.12 -16.84 9.69
N LEU A 141 -0.85 -16.64 8.39
CA LEU A 141 -1.88 -16.75 7.34
C LEU A 141 -2.46 -18.16 7.25
N MET A 142 -1.63 -19.20 7.31
CA MET A 142 -2.13 -20.59 7.28
C MET A 142 -2.98 -20.91 8.52
N THR A 143 -2.60 -20.38 9.68
CA THR A 143 -3.38 -20.49 10.92
C THR A 143 -4.75 -19.80 10.78
N ALA A 144 -4.80 -18.65 10.12
CA ALA A 144 -6.06 -17.99 9.81
C ALA A 144 -6.92 -18.83 8.86
N ILE A 145 -6.34 -19.37 7.79
CA ILE A 145 -7.05 -20.24 6.85
C ILE A 145 -7.63 -21.47 7.55
N ASP A 146 -6.86 -22.13 8.42
CA ASP A 146 -7.31 -23.34 9.15
C ASP A 146 -8.56 -23.07 10.01
N LYS A 147 -8.65 -21.89 10.63
CA LYS A 147 -9.85 -21.46 11.40
C LYS A 147 -11.10 -21.27 10.54
N HIS A 148 -10.95 -20.96 9.25
CA HIS A 148 -12.07 -20.82 8.31
C HIS A 148 -12.51 -22.16 7.72
N LEU A 149 -11.70 -23.22 7.87
CA LEU A 149 -11.98 -24.57 7.35
C LEU A 149 -12.45 -25.55 8.44
N SER A 150 -12.27 -25.21 9.72
CA SER A 150 -12.67 -26.00 10.88
C SER A 150 -14.10 -25.67 11.33
#